data_AF-A0A9D1V2K4-F1
#
_entry.id   AF-A0A9D1V2K4-F1
#
_cell.length_a   1.000
_cell.length_b   1.000
_cell.length_c   1.000
_cell.angle_alpha   90.00
_cell.angle_beta   90.00
_cell.angle_gamma   90.00
#
_symmetry.space_group_name_H-M   'P 1'
#
loop_
_entity.id
_entity.type
_entity.pdbx_description
1 polymer ?
#
loop_
_entity_poly.entity_id
_entity_poly.type
_entity_poly.pdbx_seq_one_letter_code
_entity_poly.pdbx_strand_id
1 'polypeptide(L)'
;MEGCAFVTKEPLLGPVVLALRVDVPGRKEQLWLGEEQDVEAALRGKDRPLFLAQTRPLGAFWCEFGQTIAEGWTEAIWALSDALTAKKRSQREEREQAAAQLLFQQAEGNGTNAAAWYAAIQIWEMYLRCRQGRDSQQAAQALRDYSQRLTLPFGQYTPEMVHWLRDKPVIPVWNDRRDGNLEVWYPQGQTPFECAVVKDSLRPALIYYRQRILDAGLLMRRCSQCGRIFFGPDARSTLCSDRCRTASRKAAKRQFDGRARGKDYEQAYDREYMFWYNRITKLKKAGAPPEQIGRAQAALKEFRKEALIRKQQVKEKKLPANQFISWMIGQEAVIEGICKG
;
A
#
# COMPACT_ATOMS: atom_id res chain seq x y z
N MET A 1 -11.98 4.78 -21.72
CA MET A 1 -12.62 6.08 -21.43
C MET A 1 -12.60 6.88 -22.72
N GLU A 2 -13.71 6.96 -23.44
CA GLU A 2 -13.75 7.55 -24.79
C GLU A 2 -14.20 9.03 -24.80
N GLY A 3 -14.43 9.66 -23.63
CA GLY A 3 -15.05 10.99 -23.53
C GLY A 3 -14.16 12.18 -23.15
N CYS A 4 -13.02 11.96 -22.47
CA CYS A 4 -12.14 13.05 -22.01
C CYS A 4 -10.83 13.07 -22.83
N ALA A 5 -10.91 13.61 -24.04
CA ALA A 5 -9.72 13.93 -24.82
C ALA A 5 -9.23 15.34 -24.47
N PHE A 6 -7.95 15.48 -24.12
CA PHE A 6 -7.28 16.77 -23.96
C PHE A 6 -6.97 17.34 -25.34
N VAL A 7 -7.99 17.97 -25.94
CA VAL A 7 -7.91 18.61 -27.25
C VAL A 7 -8.24 20.09 -27.13
N THR A 8 -7.71 20.87 -28.06
CA THR A 8 -8.00 22.30 -28.16
C THR A 8 -9.42 22.50 -28.67
N LYS A 9 -10.29 23.04 -27.81
CA LYS A 9 -11.70 23.37 -28.08
C LYS A 9 -12.08 24.62 -27.29
N GLU A 10 -13.33 25.08 -27.44
CA GLU A 10 -13.87 26.11 -26.55
C GLU A 10 -13.93 25.59 -25.10
N PRO A 11 -13.56 26.43 -24.11
CA PRO A 11 -13.64 26.05 -22.72
C PRO A 11 -15.09 25.79 -22.30
N LEU A 12 -15.27 24.92 -21.30
CA LEU A 12 -16.59 24.63 -20.75
C LEU A 12 -17.25 25.88 -20.18
N LEU A 13 -18.56 26.01 -20.43
CA LEU A 13 -19.39 27.11 -19.94
C LEU A 13 -19.59 27.00 -18.43
N GLY A 14 -19.82 25.79 -17.93
CA GLY A 14 -19.97 25.51 -16.50
C GLY A 14 -18.65 25.24 -15.80
N PRO A 15 -18.61 25.35 -14.45
CA PRO A 15 -17.49 24.83 -13.68
C PRO A 15 -17.51 23.30 -13.67
N VAL A 16 -16.32 22.70 -13.72
CA VAL A 16 -16.14 21.28 -13.49
C VAL A 16 -16.09 21.02 -11.99
N VAL A 17 -16.79 20.00 -11.51
CA VAL A 17 -16.87 19.66 -10.09
C VAL A 17 -16.56 18.18 -9.86
N LEU A 18 -16.01 17.90 -8.67
CA LEU A 18 -15.90 16.53 -8.16
C LEU A 18 -16.82 16.39 -6.96
N ALA A 19 -17.83 15.53 -7.08
CA ALA A 19 -18.68 15.12 -5.98
C ALA A 19 -18.19 13.79 -5.39
N LEU A 20 -18.14 13.71 -4.06
CA LEU A 20 -17.62 12.58 -3.29
C LEU A 20 -18.58 12.23 -2.16
N ARG A 21 -19.08 11.00 -2.19
CA ARG A 21 -19.84 10.40 -1.08
C ARG A 21 -18.99 9.36 -0.37
N VAL A 22 -18.97 9.43 0.95
CA VAL A 22 -18.28 8.45 1.81
C VAL A 22 -19.33 7.64 2.56
N ASP A 23 -19.57 6.41 2.12
CA ASP A 23 -20.50 5.47 2.75
C ASP A 23 -19.74 4.51 3.67
N VAL A 24 -19.54 4.94 4.91
CA VAL A 24 -18.80 4.15 5.90
C VAL A 24 -19.51 2.84 6.26
N PRO A 25 -20.84 2.81 6.53
CA PRO A 25 -21.57 1.56 6.77
C PRO A 25 -21.44 0.57 5.60
N GLY A 26 -21.58 1.05 4.37
CA GLY A 26 -21.43 0.25 3.17
C GLY A 26 -19.98 -0.10 2.80
N ARG A 27 -18.99 0.45 3.52
CA ARG A 27 -17.55 0.35 3.22
C ARG A 27 -17.22 0.72 1.76
N LYS A 28 -17.92 1.72 1.24
CA LYS A 28 -17.81 2.19 -0.14
C LYS A 28 -17.63 3.70 -0.20
N GLU A 29 -17.11 4.15 -1.31
CA GLU A 29 -17.11 5.54 -1.72
C GLU A 29 -17.72 5.64 -3.12
N GLN A 30 -18.34 6.77 -3.41
CA GLN A 30 -18.89 7.06 -4.73
C GLN A 30 -18.39 8.41 -5.19
N LEU A 31 -17.99 8.50 -6.45
CA LEU A 31 -17.50 9.74 -7.06
C LEU A 31 -18.23 10.04 -8.35
N TRP A 32 -18.47 11.32 -8.59
CA TRP A 32 -19.01 11.86 -9.82
C TRP A 32 -18.18 13.09 -10.23
N LEU A 33 -17.76 13.11 -11.49
CA LEU A 33 -16.92 14.15 -12.07
C LEU A 33 -17.53 14.59 -13.40
N GLY A 34 -17.78 15.88 -13.54
CA GLY A 34 -18.46 16.46 -14.70
C GLY A 34 -18.66 17.97 -14.54
N GLU A 35 -19.36 18.57 -15.49
CA GLU A 35 -19.91 19.92 -15.30
C GLU A 35 -20.94 19.92 -14.15
N GLU A 36 -20.98 21.00 -13.36
CA GLU A 36 -21.78 21.10 -12.15
C GLU A 36 -23.25 20.69 -12.33
N GLN A 37 -23.89 21.17 -13.41
CA GLN A 37 -25.29 20.90 -13.71
C GLN A 37 -25.54 19.42 -14.06
N ASP A 38 -24.60 18.79 -14.76
CA ASP A 38 -24.71 17.38 -15.13
C ASP A 38 -24.48 16.48 -13.91
N VAL A 39 -23.53 16.83 -13.03
CA VAL A 39 -23.32 16.14 -11.76
C VAL A 39 -24.54 16.28 -10.86
N GLU A 40 -25.12 17.48 -10.73
CA GLU A 40 -26.34 17.71 -9.95
C GLU A 40 -27.52 16.89 -10.48
N ALA A 41 -27.71 16.83 -11.80
CA ALA A 41 -28.74 16.03 -12.43
C ALA A 41 -28.50 14.52 -12.26
N ALA A 42 -27.26 14.05 -12.39
CA ALA A 42 -26.89 12.65 -12.19
C ALA A 42 -27.12 12.19 -10.75
N LEU A 43 -26.81 13.04 -9.76
CA LEU A 43 -27.07 12.76 -8.36
C LEU A 43 -28.58 12.65 -8.04
N ARG A 44 -29.44 13.28 -8.84
CA ARG A 44 -30.91 13.13 -8.79
C ARG A 44 -31.43 11.94 -9.61
N GLY A 45 -30.55 11.07 -10.11
CA GLY A 45 -30.90 9.87 -10.86
C GLY A 45 -31.23 10.10 -12.34
N LYS A 46 -30.90 11.27 -12.90
CA LYS A 46 -31.03 11.52 -14.34
C LYS A 46 -29.81 10.98 -15.07
N ASP A 47 -30.02 10.39 -16.25
CA ASP A 47 -28.91 9.99 -17.09
C ASP A 47 -28.26 11.21 -17.73
N ARG A 48 -26.97 11.45 -17.43
CA ARG A 48 -26.20 12.59 -17.91
C ARG A 48 -24.77 12.16 -18.21
N PRO A 49 -24.15 12.73 -19.24
CA PRO A 49 -22.77 12.40 -19.60
C PRO A 49 -21.82 12.98 -18.55
N LEU A 50 -21.29 12.11 -17.69
CA LEU A 50 -20.23 12.47 -16.74
C LEU A 50 -18.87 12.07 -17.30
N PHE A 51 -17.82 12.83 -16.97
CA PHE A 51 -16.44 12.44 -17.29
C PHE A 51 -16.07 11.15 -16.55
N LEU A 52 -16.52 11.03 -15.30
CA LEU A 52 -16.31 9.84 -14.49
C LEU A 52 -17.43 9.67 -13.45
N ALA A 53 -17.92 8.43 -13.30
CA ALA A 53 -18.82 8.03 -12.23
C ALA A 53 -18.42 6.63 -11.74
N GLN A 54 -18.06 6.50 -10.46
CA GLN A 54 -17.51 5.24 -9.93
C GLN A 54 -18.01 4.97 -8.53
N THR A 55 -18.24 3.68 -8.22
CA THR A 55 -18.41 3.17 -6.85
C THR A 55 -17.24 2.26 -6.53
N ARG A 56 -16.52 2.55 -5.44
CA ARG A 56 -15.23 1.91 -5.11
C ARG A 56 -15.17 1.54 -3.63
N PRO A 57 -14.22 0.67 -3.21
CA PRO A 57 -14.00 0.40 -1.79
C PRO A 57 -13.58 1.66 -1.04
N LEU A 58 -14.05 1.78 0.21
CA LEU A 58 -13.66 2.85 1.12
C LEU A 58 -12.13 2.91 1.25
N GLY A 59 -11.56 4.05 0.89
CA GLY A 59 -10.14 4.40 0.99
C GLY A 59 -9.45 4.52 -0.34
N ALA A 60 -10.10 4.16 -1.45
CA ALA A 60 -9.53 4.27 -2.77
C ALA A 60 -9.18 5.74 -3.10
N PHE A 61 -10.11 6.68 -2.92
CA PHE A 61 -9.89 8.11 -3.15
C PHE A 61 -8.73 8.65 -2.33
N TRP A 62 -8.67 8.30 -1.04
CA TRP A 62 -7.56 8.72 -0.20
C TRP A 62 -6.21 8.18 -0.69
N CYS A 63 -6.19 6.93 -1.15
CA CYS A 63 -4.97 6.29 -1.62
C CYS A 63 -4.46 6.89 -2.92
N GLU A 64 -5.27 7.57 -3.72
CA GLU A 64 -4.86 8.21 -4.98
C GLU A 64 -3.80 9.30 -4.78
N PHE A 65 -3.74 9.88 -3.58
CA PHE A 65 -2.81 10.95 -3.23
C PHE A 65 -1.45 10.39 -2.77
N GLY A 66 -0.39 11.03 -3.25
CA GLY A 66 1.01 10.62 -2.98
C GLY A 66 1.45 9.34 -3.68
N GLN A 67 0.68 8.83 -4.67
CA GLN A 67 1.08 7.74 -5.56
C GLN A 67 1.74 8.22 -6.86
N THR A 68 1.44 9.44 -7.29
CA THR A 68 1.93 10.01 -8.56
C THR A 68 3.29 10.70 -8.38
N ILE A 69 4.16 10.56 -9.38
CA ILE A 69 5.43 11.25 -9.42
C ILE A 69 5.15 12.73 -9.71
N ALA A 70 5.49 13.63 -8.79
CA ALA A 70 5.22 15.07 -8.90
C ALA A 70 5.84 15.74 -10.15
N GLU A 71 6.87 15.10 -10.73
CA GLU A 71 7.60 15.59 -11.91
C GLU A 71 6.69 15.70 -13.14
N GLY A 72 5.87 14.68 -13.43
CA GLY A 72 5.03 14.70 -14.64
C GLY A 72 3.92 15.76 -14.61
N TRP A 73 3.41 16.13 -13.43
CA TRP A 73 2.52 17.27 -13.28
C TRP A 73 3.23 18.58 -13.63
N THR A 74 4.44 18.74 -13.11
CA THR A 74 5.26 19.93 -13.32
C THR A 74 5.56 20.10 -14.81
N GLU A 75 6.03 19.03 -15.47
CA GLU A 75 6.32 19.02 -16.91
C GLU A 75 5.10 19.38 -17.77
N ALA A 76 3.93 18.82 -17.46
CA ALA A 76 2.70 19.15 -18.18
C ALA A 76 2.35 20.64 -18.07
N ILE A 77 2.47 21.22 -16.87
CA ILE A 77 2.19 22.64 -16.61
C ILE A 77 3.18 23.55 -17.35
N TRP A 78 4.47 23.18 -17.38
CA TRP A 78 5.49 23.90 -18.14
C TRP A 78 5.20 23.85 -19.64
N ALA A 79 4.87 22.67 -20.18
CA ALA A 79 4.52 22.52 -21.58
C ALA A 79 3.32 23.41 -21.98
N LEU A 80 2.28 23.48 -21.14
CA LEU A 80 1.13 24.39 -21.38
C LEU A 80 1.50 25.87 -21.25
N SER A 81 2.37 26.22 -20.30
CA SER A 81 2.88 27.58 -20.15
C SER A 81 3.68 28.03 -21.38
N ASP A 82 4.51 27.14 -21.91
CA ASP A 82 5.26 27.36 -23.15
C ASP A 82 4.32 27.47 -24.35
N ALA A 83 3.26 26.66 -24.39
CA ALA A 83 2.24 26.73 -25.44
C ALA A 83 1.53 28.10 -25.48
N LEU A 84 1.22 28.70 -24.31
CA LEU A 84 0.60 30.02 -24.23
C LEU A 84 1.52 31.13 -24.78
N THR A 85 2.83 31.01 -24.58
CA THR A 85 3.82 32.02 -24.99
C THR A 85 4.40 31.77 -26.38
N ALA A 86 4.15 30.58 -26.97
CA ALA A 86 4.62 30.21 -28.30
C ALA A 86 4.04 31.10 -29.40
N LYS A 87 4.94 31.67 -30.22
CA LYS A 87 4.59 32.52 -31.38
C LYS A 87 4.14 31.70 -32.60
N LYS A 88 4.70 30.51 -32.79
CA LYS A 88 4.40 29.64 -33.94
C LYS A 88 3.32 28.63 -33.55
N ARG A 89 2.34 28.45 -34.44
CA ARG A 89 1.24 27.49 -34.26
C ARG A 89 1.73 26.04 -34.12
N SER A 90 2.68 25.61 -34.95
CA SER A 90 3.22 24.25 -34.89
C SER A 90 3.90 23.93 -33.56
N GLN A 91 4.69 24.87 -33.04
CA GLN A 91 5.33 24.72 -31.72
C GLN A 91 4.29 24.65 -30.62
N ARG A 92 3.21 25.44 -30.72
CA ARG A 92 2.13 25.40 -29.74
C ARG A 92 1.42 24.04 -29.74
N GLU A 93 1.05 23.54 -30.91
CA GLU A 93 0.37 22.24 -31.06
C GLU A 93 1.24 21.09 -30.55
N GLU A 94 2.55 21.12 -30.79
CA GLU A 94 3.50 20.14 -30.24
C GLU A 94 3.54 20.16 -28.70
N ARG A 95 3.56 21.35 -28.09
CA ARG A 95 3.54 21.52 -26.64
C ARG A 95 2.21 21.10 -26.02
N GLU A 96 1.09 21.42 -26.68
CA GLU A 96 -0.25 20.97 -26.28
C GLU A 96 -0.35 19.44 -26.30
N GLN A 97 0.17 18.79 -27.34
CA GLN A 97 0.16 17.34 -27.46
C GLN A 97 1.03 16.67 -26.39
N ALA A 98 2.22 17.22 -26.12
CA ALA A 98 3.08 16.74 -25.04
C ALA A 98 2.40 16.86 -23.67
N ALA A 99 1.78 18.02 -23.38
CA ALA A 99 1.02 18.23 -22.15
C ALA A 99 -0.16 17.27 -22.02
N ALA A 100 -0.94 17.08 -23.09
CA ALA A 100 -2.07 16.15 -23.13
C ALA A 100 -1.65 14.71 -22.78
N GLN A 101 -0.53 14.24 -23.34
CA GLN A 101 0.02 12.92 -23.03
C GLN A 101 0.43 12.80 -21.56
N LEU A 102 1.14 13.80 -21.02
CA LEU A 102 1.57 13.80 -19.63
C LEU A 102 0.37 13.83 -18.66
N LEU A 103 -0.63 14.69 -18.90
CA LEU A 103 -1.84 14.76 -18.10
C LEU A 103 -2.61 13.42 -18.11
N PHE A 104 -2.73 12.80 -19.29
CA PHE A 104 -3.36 11.50 -19.42
C PHE A 104 -2.60 10.42 -18.63
N GLN A 105 -1.27 10.37 -18.75
CA GLN A 105 -0.43 9.42 -18.00
C GLN A 105 -0.57 9.61 -16.48
N GLN A 106 -0.62 10.85 -15.99
CA GLN A 106 -0.82 11.14 -14.58
C GLN A 106 -2.22 10.72 -14.10
N ALA A 107 -3.25 10.91 -14.92
CA ALA A 107 -4.64 10.59 -14.59
C ALA A 107 -4.97 9.09 -14.69
N GLU A 108 -4.38 8.36 -15.64
CA GLU A 108 -4.54 6.91 -15.76
C GLU A 108 -3.68 6.11 -14.78
N GLY A 109 -2.45 6.51 -14.48
CA GLY A 109 -1.58 5.83 -13.51
C GLY A 109 -1.57 4.29 -13.59
N ASN A 110 -1.74 3.62 -12.45
CA ASN A 110 -1.92 2.15 -12.35
C ASN A 110 -3.39 1.70 -12.44
N GLY A 111 -4.28 2.57 -12.93
CA GLY A 111 -5.73 2.46 -12.92
C GLY A 111 -6.38 3.82 -12.69
N THR A 112 -7.65 3.97 -13.09
CA THR A 112 -8.33 5.29 -13.11
C THR A 112 -8.29 6.03 -11.76
N ASN A 113 -7.47 7.07 -11.68
CA ASN A 113 -7.33 7.94 -10.51
C ASN A 113 -8.29 9.13 -10.63
N ALA A 114 -9.39 9.11 -9.88
CA ALA A 114 -10.46 10.10 -10.00
C ALA A 114 -9.98 11.51 -9.61
N ALA A 115 -9.18 11.62 -8.55
CA ALA A 115 -8.58 12.88 -8.15
C ALA A 115 -7.68 13.46 -9.24
N ALA A 116 -6.80 12.64 -9.83
CA ALA A 116 -5.89 13.06 -10.89
C ALA A 116 -6.63 13.44 -12.17
N TRP A 117 -7.70 12.71 -12.54
CA TRP A 117 -8.58 13.10 -13.64
C TRP A 117 -9.21 14.47 -13.42
N TYR A 118 -9.73 14.73 -12.21
CA TYR A 118 -10.26 16.04 -11.87
C TYR A 118 -9.19 17.14 -12.01
N ALA A 119 -8.00 16.93 -11.46
CA ALA A 119 -6.90 17.91 -11.56
C ALA A 119 -6.49 18.15 -13.02
N ALA A 120 -6.33 17.10 -13.82
CA ALA A 120 -5.94 17.20 -15.22
C ALA A 120 -6.98 17.95 -16.06
N ILE A 121 -8.26 17.67 -15.86
CA ILE A 121 -9.35 18.39 -16.55
C ILE A 121 -9.35 19.87 -16.16
N GLN A 122 -9.24 20.19 -14.86
CA GLN A 122 -9.21 21.58 -14.40
C GLN A 122 -8.01 22.36 -14.95
N ILE A 123 -6.82 21.75 -14.99
CA ILE A 123 -5.62 22.36 -15.56
C ILE A 123 -5.81 22.63 -17.06
N TRP A 124 -6.36 21.67 -17.80
CA TRP A 124 -6.63 21.83 -19.22
C TRP A 124 -7.68 22.91 -19.49
N GLU A 125 -8.79 22.93 -18.74
CA GLU A 125 -9.82 23.96 -18.86
C GLU A 125 -9.30 25.36 -18.51
N MET A 126 -8.46 25.47 -17.47
CA MET A 126 -7.79 26.73 -17.15
C MET A 126 -6.87 27.18 -18.30
N TYR A 127 -6.13 26.26 -18.91
CA TYR A 127 -5.32 26.55 -20.09
C TYR A 127 -6.17 27.08 -21.26
N LEU A 128 -7.30 26.43 -21.58
CA LEU A 128 -8.20 26.88 -22.65
C LEU A 128 -8.74 28.29 -22.38
N ARG A 129 -9.05 28.63 -21.12
CA ARG A 129 -9.45 29.99 -20.71
C ARG A 129 -8.30 30.99 -20.86
N CYS A 130 -7.10 30.62 -20.42
CA CYS A 130 -5.89 31.43 -20.55
C CYS A 130 -5.53 31.76 -22.01
N ARG A 131 -5.84 30.86 -22.97
CA ARG A 131 -5.62 31.12 -24.41
C ARG A 131 -6.42 32.29 -24.96
N GLN A 132 -7.55 32.62 -24.35
CA GLN A 132 -8.39 33.74 -24.77
C GLN A 132 -7.85 35.08 -24.22
N GLY A 133 -6.90 35.03 -23.27
CA GLY A 133 -6.26 36.20 -22.68
C GLY A 133 -5.39 36.96 -23.68
N ARG A 134 -5.34 38.29 -23.53
CA ARG A 134 -4.52 39.16 -24.41
C ARG A 134 -3.04 39.16 -24.01
N ASP A 135 -2.72 38.95 -22.73
CA ASP A 135 -1.36 38.89 -22.21
C ASP A 135 -0.97 37.44 -21.95
N SER A 136 -0.08 36.90 -22.80
CA SER A 136 0.37 35.51 -22.73
C SER A 136 1.26 35.22 -21.51
N GLN A 137 2.01 36.20 -21.01
CA GLN A 137 2.88 36.03 -19.85
C GLN A 137 2.05 35.98 -18.57
N GLN A 138 1.10 36.91 -18.43
CA GLN A 138 0.16 36.92 -17.32
C GLN A 138 -0.71 35.66 -17.33
N ALA A 139 -1.19 35.23 -18.49
CA ALA A 139 -1.97 34.00 -18.64
C ALA A 139 -1.16 32.76 -18.24
N ALA A 140 0.12 32.67 -18.65
CA ALA A 140 0.99 31.57 -18.26
C ALA A 140 1.27 31.54 -16.74
N GLN A 141 1.46 32.70 -16.11
CA GLN A 141 1.61 32.77 -14.65
C GLN A 141 0.32 32.33 -13.93
N ALA A 142 -0.83 32.83 -14.36
CA ALA A 142 -2.12 32.44 -13.77
C ALA A 142 -2.39 30.94 -13.88
N LEU A 143 -2.03 30.32 -15.02
CA LEU A 143 -2.10 28.88 -15.19
C LEU A 143 -1.19 28.15 -14.19
N ARG A 144 0.06 28.57 -14.03
CA ARG A 144 1.01 27.96 -13.08
C ARG A 144 0.48 28.03 -11.65
N ASP A 145 0.06 29.21 -11.20
CA ASP A 145 -0.43 29.41 -9.82
C ASP A 145 -1.68 28.57 -9.55
N TYR A 146 -2.61 28.53 -10.51
CA TYR A 146 -3.82 27.70 -10.42
C TYR A 146 -3.48 26.20 -10.36
N SER A 147 -2.58 25.75 -11.24
CA SER A 147 -2.22 24.34 -11.37
C SER A 147 -1.42 23.85 -10.17
N GLN A 148 -0.50 24.65 -9.64
CA GLN A 148 0.28 24.30 -8.44
C GLN A 148 -0.63 24.00 -7.24
N ARG A 149 -1.69 24.79 -7.03
CA ARG A 149 -2.66 24.53 -5.96
C ARG A 149 -3.39 23.20 -6.14
N LEU A 150 -3.81 22.88 -7.37
CA LEU A 150 -4.51 21.63 -7.68
C LEU A 150 -3.61 20.40 -7.53
N THR A 151 -2.32 20.52 -7.89
CA THR A 151 -1.38 19.39 -7.87
C THR A 151 -0.72 19.19 -6.52
N LEU A 152 -0.80 20.17 -5.61
CA LEU A 152 -0.19 20.10 -4.28
C LEU A 152 -0.56 18.85 -3.47
N PRO A 153 -1.84 18.38 -3.45
CA PRO A 153 -2.21 17.14 -2.75
C PRO A 153 -1.56 15.87 -3.32
N PHE A 154 -1.03 15.90 -4.55
CA PHE A 154 -0.37 14.77 -5.20
C PHE A 154 1.12 14.70 -4.92
N GLY A 155 1.73 15.77 -4.43
CA GLY A 155 3.13 15.79 -4.01
C GLY A 155 3.41 14.83 -2.86
N GLN A 156 4.70 14.63 -2.54
CA GLN A 156 5.08 13.85 -1.36
C GLN A 156 4.33 14.39 -0.15
N TYR A 157 3.66 13.49 0.59
CA TYR A 157 2.95 13.79 1.84
C TYR A 157 3.71 14.86 2.59
N THR A 158 3.18 16.09 2.58
CA THR A 158 3.80 17.15 3.35
C THR A 158 3.83 16.70 4.82
N PRO A 159 4.72 17.25 5.68
CA PRO A 159 4.71 16.92 7.11
C PRO A 159 3.30 16.96 7.70
N GLU A 160 2.42 17.84 7.22
CA GLU A 160 1.00 17.89 7.53
C GLU A 160 0.29 16.58 7.15
N MET A 161 0.37 16.09 5.91
CA MET A 161 -0.27 14.83 5.50
C MET A 161 0.30 13.59 6.23
N VAL A 162 1.54 13.63 6.71
CA VAL A 162 2.09 12.58 7.61
C VAL A 162 1.37 12.57 8.96
N HIS A 163 0.93 13.72 9.47
CA HIS A 163 0.07 13.79 10.65
C HIS A 163 -1.34 13.27 10.38
N TRP A 164 -1.78 13.19 9.12
CA TRP A 164 -3.11 12.69 8.77
C TRP A 164 -3.23 11.17 8.96
N LEU A 165 -2.09 10.45 8.97
CA LEU A 165 -1.98 9.03 9.36
C LEU A 165 -1.98 8.80 10.88
N ARG A 166 -1.96 9.87 11.69
CA ARG A 166 -1.92 9.78 13.16
C ARG A 166 -3.30 10.06 13.75
N ASP A 167 -3.54 9.49 14.92
CA ASP A 167 -4.77 9.65 15.74
C ASP A 167 -4.95 11.09 16.30
N LYS A 168 -4.18 12.08 15.80
CA LYS A 168 -4.23 13.46 16.28
C LYS A 168 -5.10 14.32 15.36
N PRO A 169 -5.77 15.36 15.90
CA PRO A 169 -6.44 16.35 15.07
C PRO A 169 -5.41 16.97 14.12
N VAL A 170 -5.72 16.95 12.84
CA VAL A 170 -5.00 17.76 11.87
C VAL A 170 -5.46 19.19 12.12
N ILE A 171 -4.54 20.07 12.45
CA ILE A 171 -4.79 21.50 12.35
C ILE A 171 -4.64 21.80 10.85
N PRO A 172 -5.73 22.01 10.10
CA PRO A 172 -5.58 22.35 8.69
C PRO A 172 -4.92 23.72 8.64
N VAL A 173 -3.71 23.79 8.10
CA VAL A 173 -3.11 25.06 7.71
C VAL A 173 -3.67 25.38 6.33
N TRP A 174 -4.53 26.39 6.28
CA TRP A 174 -5.12 26.87 5.05
C TRP A 174 -4.04 27.64 4.31
N ASN A 175 -3.57 27.12 3.18
CA ASN A 175 -2.58 27.82 2.37
C ASN A 175 -3.25 28.87 1.47
N ASP A 176 -4.54 28.68 1.16
CA ASP A 176 -5.36 29.55 0.32
C ASP A 176 -6.82 29.52 0.81
N ARG A 177 -7.58 30.61 0.64
CA ARG A 177 -9.01 30.66 0.99
C ARG A 177 -9.82 29.56 0.29
N ARG A 178 -9.45 29.18 -0.94
CA ARG A 178 -10.12 28.12 -1.73
C ARG A 178 -9.92 26.73 -1.15
N ASP A 179 -8.90 26.50 -0.33
CA ASP A 179 -8.73 25.24 0.42
C ASP A 179 -9.81 25.04 1.48
N GLY A 180 -10.61 26.08 1.72
CA GLY A 180 -11.78 26.07 2.57
C GLY A 180 -13.13 25.84 1.93
N ASN A 181 -13.18 25.96 0.61
CA ASN A 181 -14.45 25.99 -0.09
C ASN A 181 -14.91 24.56 -0.32
N LEU A 182 -15.71 24.06 0.63
CA LEU A 182 -16.44 22.81 0.52
C LEU A 182 -17.93 23.11 0.39
N GLU A 183 -18.55 22.63 -0.68
CA GLU A 183 -20.00 22.55 -0.75
C GLU A 183 -20.44 21.16 -0.29
N VAL A 184 -21.56 21.09 0.44
CA VAL A 184 -22.19 19.84 0.83
C VAL A 184 -23.56 19.79 0.20
N TRP A 185 -23.79 18.83 -0.67
CA TRP A 185 -25.06 18.64 -1.35
C TRP A 185 -25.83 17.49 -0.71
N TYR A 186 -27.15 17.63 -0.69
CA TYR A 186 -28.11 16.61 -0.27
C TYR A 186 -29.03 16.29 -1.44
N PRO A 187 -28.60 15.42 -2.38
CA PRO A 187 -29.40 15.09 -3.53
C PRO A 187 -30.74 14.48 -3.11
N GLN A 188 -31.83 14.98 -3.70
CA GLN A 188 -33.14 14.38 -3.52
C GLN A 188 -33.19 13.05 -4.29
N GLY A 189 -33.42 11.95 -3.57
CA GLY A 189 -33.56 10.61 -4.10
C GLY A 189 -34.31 9.71 -3.10
N GLN A 190 -34.54 8.45 -3.46
CA GLN A 190 -35.25 7.48 -2.60
C GLN A 190 -34.56 7.29 -1.24
N THR A 191 -33.23 7.34 -1.22
CA THR A 191 -32.43 7.30 0.02
C THR A 191 -31.66 8.61 0.13
N PRO A 192 -31.92 9.44 1.16
CA PRO A 192 -31.16 10.66 1.35
C PRO A 192 -29.70 10.32 1.67
N PHE A 193 -28.78 11.03 1.03
CA PHE A 193 -27.37 10.97 1.36
C PHE A 193 -26.74 12.34 1.20
N GLU A 194 -25.61 12.55 1.88
CA GLU A 194 -24.77 13.72 1.71
C GLU A 194 -23.59 13.40 0.79
N CYS A 195 -23.15 14.39 0.00
CA CYS A 195 -21.88 14.33 -0.69
C CYS A 195 -21.15 15.68 -0.63
N ALA A 196 -19.83 15.61 -0.50
CA ALA A 196 -18.93 16.74 -0.63
C ALA A 196 -18.75 17.10 -2.12
N VAL A 197 -18.77 18.38 -2.44
CA VAL A 197 -18.52 18.89 -3.80
C VAL A 197 -17.43 19.94 -3.75
N VAL A 198 -16.45 19.80 -4.65
CA VAL A 198 -15.32 20.73 -4.78
C VAL A 198 -15.16 21.24 -6.20
N LYS A 199 -14.70 22.49 -6.32
CA LYS A 199 -14.57 23.25 -7.59
C LYS A 199 -13.15 23.72 -7.91
N ASP A 200 -12.34 24.03 -6.89
CA ASP A 200 -11.03 24.68 -7.09
C ASP A 200 -9.86 24.02 -6.35
N SER A 201 -10.14 23.16 -5.37
CA SER A 201 -9.14 22.50 -4.54
C SER A 201 -9.64 21.12 -4.13
N LEU A 202 -8.73 20.14 -4.10
CA LEU A 202 -9.03 18.79 -3.60
C LEU A 202 -8.89 18.68 -2.06
N ARG A 203 -8.28 19.68 -1.42
CA ARG A 203 -8.06 19.69 0.04
C ARG A 203 -9.36 19.65 0.86
N PRO A 204 -10.42 20.43 0.54
CA PRO A 204 -11.67 20.34 1.29
C PRO A 204 -12.31 18.94 1.20
N ALA A 205 -12.24 18.28 0.04
CA ALA A 205 -12.75 16.92 -0.13
C ALA A 205 -11.97 15.90 0.72
N LEU A 206 -10.65 16.05 0.81
CA LEU A 206 -9.81 15.24 1.69
C LEU A 206 -10.16 15.45 3.18
N ILE A 207 -10.34 16.70 3.61
CA ILE A 207 -10.73 17.03 4.99
C ILE A 207 -12.08 16.40 5.30
N TYR A 208 -13.08 16.57 4.42
CA TYR A 208 -14.38 15.93 4.52
C TYR A 208 -14.26 14.41 4.66
N TYR A 209 -13.50 13.78 3.76
CA TYR A 209 -13.30 12.33 3.77
C TYR A 209 -12.76 11.85 5.10
N ARG A 210 -11.69 12.48 5.59
CA ARG A 210 -11.07 12.13 6.86
C ARG A 210 -12.06 12.29 8.02
N GLN A 211 -12.82 13.38 8.04
CA GLN A 211 -13.78 13.62 9.13
C GLN A 211 -14.84 12.51 9.17
N ARG A 212 -15.39 12.08 8.03
CA ARG A 212 -16.35 10.96 7.97
C ARG A 212 -15.77 9.63 8.47
N ILE A 213 -14.50 9.36 8.17
CA ILE A 213 -13.78 8.18 8.69
C ILE A 213 -13.66 8.26 10.22
N LEU A 214 -13.29 9.42 10.77
CA LEU A 214 -13.15 9.63 12.21
C LEU A 214 -14.49 9.60 12.95
N ASP A 215 -15.53 10.22 12.40
CA ASP A 215 -16.88 10.23 12.96
C ASP A 215 -17.43 8.80 13.09
N ALA A 216 -17.03 7.90 12.19
CA ALA A 216 -17.35 6.49 12.23
C ALA A 216 -16.45 5.66 13.17
N GLY A 217 -15.56 6.30 13.94
CA GLY A 217 -14.62 5.64 14.84
C GLY A 217 -13.54 4.81 14.13
N LEU A 218 -13.29 5.05 12.84
CA LEU A 218 -12.26 4.35 12.09
C LEU A 218 -10.95 5.14 12.11
N LEU A 219 -9.84 4.41 12.11
CA LEU A 219 -8.48 4.93 12.07
C LEU A 219 -7.80 4.53 10.77
N MET A 220 -7.05 5.47 10.21
CA MET A 220 -6.24 5.24 9.03
C MET A 220 -4.95 4.50 9.39
N ARG A 221 -4.70 3.36 8.74
CA ARG A 221 -3.59 2.46 9.06
C ARG A 221 -2.86 2.03 7.80
N ARG A 222 -1.57 1.72 7.91
CA ARG A 222 -0.79 1.10 6.84
C ARG A 222 -0.71 -0.40 7.07
N CYS A 223 -1.04 -1.20 6.06
CA CYS A 223 -1.00 -2.65 6.17
C CYS A 223 0.45 -3.15 6.26
N SER A 224 0.76 -3.94 7.28
CA SER A 224 2.10 -4.51 7.50
C SER A 224 2.53 -5.54 6.45
N GLN A 225 1.60 -6.04 5.64
CA GLN A 225 1.87 -7.08 4.63
C GLN A 225 1.97 -6.54 3.21
N CYS A 226 1.09 -5.61 2.83
CA CYS A 226 1.07 -5.06 1.46
C CYS A 226 1.41 -3.58 1.39
N GLY A 227 1.63 -2.90 2.52
CA GLY A 227 1.94 -1.46 2.56
C GLY A 227 0.76 -0.53 2.21
N ARG A 228 -0.39 -1.06 1.81
CA ARG A 228 -1.57 -0.24 1.45
C ARG A 228 -2.20 0.42 2.67
N ILE A 229 -2.71 1.63 2.49
CA ILE A 229 -3.51 2.33 3.50
C ILE A 229 -4.90 1.67 3.57
N PHE A 230 -5.45 1.52 4.76
CA PHE A 230 -6.80 1.00 5.00
C PHE A 230 -7.39 1.61 6.29
N PHE A 231 -8.69 1.43 6.50
CA PHE A 231 -9.40 1.94 7.67
C PHE A 231 -9.78 0.82 8.65
N GLY A 232 -9.10 0.81 9.80
CA GLY A 232 -9.30 -0.16 10.87
C GLY A 232 -10.14 0.40 12.02
N PRO A 233 -10.84 -0.46 12.79
CA PRO A 233 -11.61 -0.03 13.97
C PRO A 233 -10.73 0.41 15.15
N ASP A 234 -9.46 0.00 15.18
CA ASP A 234 -8.55 0.27 16.29
C ASP A 234 -7.09 0.38 15.86
N ALA A 235 -6.23 0.82 16.78
CA ALA A 235 -4.79 0.92 16.55
C ALA A 235 -4.09 -0.45 16.37
N ARG A 236 -4.71 -1.54 16.83
CA ARG A 236 -4.17 -2.91 16.75
C ARG A 236 -4.36 -3.52 15.35
N SER A 237 -5.26 -2.96 14.57
CA SER A 237 -5.51 -3.35 13.20
C SER A 237 -4.29 -3.03 12.32
N THR A 238 -3.58 -4.08 11.93
CA THR A 238 -2.35 -4.01 11.10
C THR A 238 -2.53 -4.59 9.70
N LEU A 239 -3.66 -5.22 9.40
CA LEU A 239 -3.91 -5.98 8.17
C LEU A 239 -5.20 -5.53 7.50
N CYS A 240 -5.12 -5.18 6.21
CA CYS A 240 -6.22 -4.55 5.47
C CYS A 240 -7.29 -5.53 4.96
N SER A 241 -6.96 -6.81 4.80
CA SER A 241 -7.84 -7.79 4.17
C SER A 241 -7.55 -9.20 4.64
N ASP A 242 -8.50 -10.12 4.45
CA ASP A 242 -8.32 -11.54 4.74
C ASP A 242 -7.23 -12.19 3.89
N ARG A 243 -7.01 -11.66 2.66
CA ARG A 243 -5.88 -12.05 1.83
C ARG A 243 -4.55 -11.74 2.52
N CYS A 244 -4.39 -10.52 3.04
CA CYS A 244 -3.19 -10.14 3.80
C CYS A 244 -3.07 -10.89 5.13
N ARG A 245 -4.19 -11.20 5.81
CA ARG A 245 -4.20 -12.06 7.02
C ARG A 245 -3.69 -13.45 6.71
N THR A 246 -4.16 -14.04 5.61
CA THR A 246 -3.73 -15.36 5.17
C THR A 246 -2.26 -15.37 4.77
N ALA A 247 -1.80 -14.36 4.03
CA ALA A 247 -0.39 -14.22 3.66
C ALA A 247 0.52 -14.09 4.90
N SER A 248 0.13 -13.24 5.86
CA SER A 248 0.86 -13.06 7.12
C SER A 248 0.96 -14.37 7.91
N ARG A 249 -0.15 -15.10 8.07
CA ARG A 249 -0.18 -16.41 8.74
C ARG A 249 0.72 -17.44 8.05
N LYS A 250 0.70 -17.49 6.71
CA LYS A 250 1.58 -18.38 5.93
C LYS A 250 3.06 -18.03 6.13
N ALA A 251 3.41 -16.74 6.11
CA ALA A 251 4.77 -16.28 6.36
C ALA A 251 5.25 -16.63 7.78
N ALA A 252 4.40 -16.39 8.80
CA ALA A 252 4.70 -16.74 10.18
C ALA A 252 4.90 -18.25 10.37
N LYS A 253 4.05 -19.08 9.77
CA LYS A 253 4.19 -20.55 9.80
C LYS A 253 5.48 -20.99 9.13
N ARG A 254 5.82 -20.47 7.94
CA ARG A 254 7.08 -20.79 7.25
C ARG A 254 8.30 -20.43 8.09
N GLN A 255 8.27 -19.29 8.77
CA GLN A 255 9.36 -18.86 9.65
C GLN A 255 9.48 -19.78 10.87
N PHE A 256 8.36 -20.19 11.46
CA PHE A 256 8.34 -21.14 12.57
C PHE A 256 8.89 -22.51 12.14
N ASP A 257 8.35 -23.07 11.05
CA ASP A 257 8.77 -24.38 10.51
C ASP A 257 10.26 -24.35 10.09
N GLY A 258 10.73 -23.24 9.52
CA GLY A 258 12.15 -23.05 9.18
C GLY A 258 13.07 -23.02 10.41
N ARG A 259 12.64 -22.38 11.51
CA ARG A 259 13.36 -22.39 12.79
C ARG A 259 13.36 -23.77 13.45
N ALA A 260 12.28 -24.55 13.28
CA ALA A 260 12.20 -25.91 13.80
C ALA A 260 13.16 -26.86 13.06
N ARG A 261 13.22 -26.80 11.72
CA ARG A 261 14.12 -27.64 10.90
C ARG A 261 15.61 -27.46 11.22
N GLY A 262 16.01 -26.30 11.75
CA GLY A 262 17.38 -26.05 12.20
C GLY A 262 17.76 -26.75 13.51
N LYS A 263 16.79 -27.35 14.23
CA LYS A 263 16.95 -27.98 15.54
C LYS A 263 16.75 -29.50 15.54
N ASP A 264 16.22 -30.09 14.47
CA ASP A 264 15.89 -31.53 14.44
C ASP A 264 17.12 -32.43 14.66
N TYR A 265 18.27 -32.08 14.09
CA TYR A 265 19.52 -32.83 14.29
C TYR A 265 20.17 -32.58 15.66
N GLU A 266 19.93 -31.42 16.29
CA GLU A 266 20.40 -31.15 17.65
C GLU A 266 19.57 -31.94 18.67
N GLN A 267 18.24 -31.98 18.48
CA GLN A 267 17.33 -32.78 19.30
C GLN A 267 17.64 -34.28 19.19
N ALA A 268 17.97 -34.78 17.98
CA ALA A 268 18.40 -36.16 17.80
C ALA A 268 19.69 -36.47 18.58
N TYR A 269 20.66 -35.56 18.58
CA TYR A 269 21.89 -35.72 19.37
C TYR A 269 21.62 -35.77 20.88
N ASP A 270 20.82 -34.84 21.41
CA ASP A 270 20.53 -34.78 22.83
C ASP A 270 19.75 -36.02 23.31
N ARG A 271 18.79 -36.49 22.50
CA ARG A 271 18.03 -37.72 22.78
C ARG A 271 18.95 -38.94 22.89
N GLU A 272 19.79 -39.17 21.88
CA GLU A 272 20.69 -40.33 21.89
C GLU A 272 21.75 -40.23 22.98
N TYR A 273 22.30 -39.04 23.22
CA TYR A 273 23.22 -38.82 24.33
C TYR A 273 22.60 -39.22 25.67
N MET A 274 21.34 -38.81 25.91
CA MET A 274 20.59 -39.21 27.11
C MET A 274 20.31 -40.71 27.15
N PHE A 275 20.03 -41.35 26.00
CA PHE A 275 19.85 -42.80 25.91
C PHE A 275 21.12 -43.55 26.37
N TRP A 276 22.28 -43.19 25.82
CA TRP A 276 23.57 -43.74 26.22
C TRP A 276 23.86 -43.52 27.71
N TYR A 277 23.64 -42.30 28.21
CA TYR A 277 23.85 -41.96 29.61
C TYR A 277 22.99 -42.79 30.56
N ASN A 278 21.69 -42.91 30.26
CA ASN A 278 20.76 -43.71 31.05
C ASN A 278 21.12 -45.20 31.04
N ARG A 279 21.56 -45.73 29.89
CA ARG A 279 21.92 -47.15 29.78
C ARG A 279 23.17 -47.49 30.58
N ILE A 280 24.21 -46.66 30.51
CA ILE A 280 25.43 -46.82 31.32
C ILE A 280 25.12 -46.66 32.81
N THR A 281 24.25 -45.71 33.17
CA THR A 281 23.82 -45.51 34.56
C THR A 281 23.08 -46.75 35.08
N LYS A 282 22.23 -47.37 34.26
CA LYS A 282 21.53 -48.61 34.60
C LYS A 282 22.50 -49.79 34.74
N LEU A 283 23.51 -49.92 33.87
CA LEU A 283 24.57 -50.93 34.00
C LEU A 283 25.36 -50.79 35.30
N LYS A 284 25.74 -49.55 35.68
CA LYS A 284 26.43 -49.27 36.94
C LYS A 284 25.59 -49.66 38.15
N LYS A 285 24.29 -49.33 38.14
CA LYS A 285 23.36 -49.71 39.21
C LYS A 285 23.13 -51.21 39.32
N ALA A 286 23.24 -51.94 38.21
CA ALA A 286 23.08 -53.40 38.18
C ALA A 286 24.33 -54.17 38.64
N GLY A 287 25.43 -53.49 38.98
CA GLY A 287 26.65 -54.15 39.46
C GLY A 287 27.43 -54.91 38.38
N ALA A 288 27.30 -54.50 37.11
CA ALA A 288 28.04 -55.12 35.99
C ALA A 288 29.57 -55.07 36.19
N PRO A 289 30.34 -56.00 35.58
CA PRO A 289 31.80 -56.04 35.68
C PRO A 289 32.44 -54.68 35.33
N PRO A 290 33.48 -54.24 36.08
CA PRO A 290 34.17 -52.98 35.82
C PRO A 290 34.69 -52.84 34.39
N GLU A 291 35.11 -53.94 33.78
CA GLU A 291 35.55 -53.99 32.38
C GLU A 291 34.42 -53.71 31.39
N GLN A 292 33.21 -54.19 31.65
CA GLN A 292 32.03 -53.95 30.80
C GLN A 292 31.58 -52.48 30.91
N ILE A 293 31.62 -51.92 32.11
CA ILE A 293 31.34 -50.49 32.34
C ILE A 293 32.39 -49.62 31.65
N GLY A 294 33.67 -50.00 31.74
CA GLY A 294 34.78 -49.32 31.06
C GLY A 294 34.63 -49.33 29.54
N ARG A 295 34.27 -50.48 28.95
CA ARG A 295 33.97 -50.60 27.51
C ARG A 295 32.82 -49.69 27.08
N ALA A 296 31.73 -49.65 27.83
CA ALA A 296 30.58 -48.78 27.53
C ALA A 296 30.92 -47.28 27.62
N GLN A 297 31.75 -46.88 28.60
CA GLN A 297 32.21 -45.49 28.73
C GLN A 297 33.18 -45.08 27.64
N ALA A 298 34.07 -45.97 27.21
CA ALA A 298 34.97 -45.74 26.09
C ALA A 298 34.18 -45.56 24.77
N ALA A 299 33.19 -46.42 24.53
CA ALA A 299 32.31 -46.33 23.37
C ALA A 299 31.50 -45.02 23.36
N LEU A 300 30.98 -44.55 24.50
CA LEU A 300 30.31 -43.24 24.60
C LEU A 300 31.26 -42.08 24.24
N LYS A 301 32.54 -42.16 24.64
CA LYS A 301 33.54 -41.13 24.33
C LYS A 301 33.81 -41.06 22.83
N GLU A 302 33.93 -42.20 22.15
CA GLU A 302 34.09 -42.25 20.70
C GLU A 302 32.84 -41.78 19.96
N PHE A 303 31.65 -42.22 20.38
CA PHE A 303 30.38 -41.72 19.84
C PHE A 303 30.29 -40.19 19.91
N ARG A 304 30.64 -39.57 21.04
CA ARG A 304 30.61 -38.10 21.18
C ARG A 304 31.56 -37.39 20.21
N LYS A 305 32.76 -37.95 19.98
CA LYS A 305 33.73 -37.38 19.03
C LYS A 305 33.20 -37.47 17.61
N GLU A 306 32.72 -38.63 17.21
CA GLU A 306 32.20 -38.85 15.86
C GLU A 306 30.93 -38.04 15.59
N ALA A 307 30.02 -37.97 16.58
CA ALA A 307 28.82 -37.15 16.51
C ALA A 307 29.15 -35.65 16.37
N LEU A 308 30.18 -35.15 17.04
CA LEU A 308 30.60 -33.75 16.91
C LEU A 308 31.12 -33.43 15.50
N ILE A 309 31.94 -34.33 14.92
CA ILE A 309 32.47 -34.19 13.56
C ILE A 309 31.33 -34.20 12.54
N ARG A 310 30.44 -35.19 12.62
CA ARG A 310 29.30 -35.30 11.70
C ARG A 310 28.31 -34.14 11.87
N LYS A 311 28.10 -33.65 13.09
CA LYS A 311 27.29 -32.45 13.37
C LYS A 311 27.88 -31.20 12.73
N GLN A 312 29.21 -31.05 12.77
CA GLN A 312 29.89 -29.94 12.09
C GLN A 312 29.74 -30.04 10.57
N GLN A 313 29.84 -31.25 9.99
CA GLN A 313 29.60 -31.48 8.57
C GLN A 313 28.16 -31.15 8.13
N VAL A 314 27.16 -31.39 9.00
CA VAL A 314 25.77 -30.96 8.75
C VAL A 314 25.63 -29.44 8.78
N LYS A 315 26.29 -28.76 9.73
CA LYS A 315 26.29 -27.28 9.79
C LYS A 315 26.95 -26.66 8.56
N GLU A 316 28.01 -27.27 8.06
CA GLU A 316 28.72 -26.87 6.83
C GLU A 316 28.01 -27.32 5.54
N LYS A 317 26.82 -27.94 5.64
CA LYS A 317 26.04 -28.49 4.51
C LYS A 317 26.76 -29.54 3.67
N LYS A 318 27.81 -30.16 4.21
CA LYS A 318 28.57 -31.26 3.57
C LYS A 318 27.89 -32.62 3.75
N LEU A 319 27.09 -32.78 4.80
CA LEU A 319 26.28 -33.97 5.08
C LEU A 319 24.81 -33.56 5.26
N PRO A 320 23.85 -34.22 4.61
CA PRO A 320 22.44 -33.89 4.82
C PRO A 320 21.98 -34.37 6.21
N ALA A 321 21.14 -33.58 6.87
CA ALA A 321 20.73 -33.80 8.27
C ALA A 321 20.02 -35.15 8.50
N ASN A 322 19.32 -35.68 7.50
CA ASN A 322 18.66 -36.99 7.54
C ASN A 322 19.66 -38.17 7.67
N GLN A 323 20.81 -38.08 7.01
CA GLN A 323 21.86 -39.10 7.12
C GLN A 323 22.51 -39.09 8.51
N PHE A 324 22.68 -37.91 9.09
CA PHE A 324 23.10 -37.79 10.49
C PHE A 324 22.08 -38.42 11.43
N ILE A 325 20.79 -38.09 11.30
CA ILE A 325 19.71 -38.66 12.14
C ILE A 325 19.65 -40.19 11.99
N SER A 326 19.78 -40.73 10.78
CA SER A 326 19.80 -42.19 10.56
C SER A 326 21.01 -42.86 11.21
N TRP A 327 22.18 -42.22 11.19
CA TRP A 327 23.36 -42.72 11.88
C TRP A 327 23.18 -42.71 13.40
N MET A 328 22.58 -41.64 13.96
CA MET A 328 22.26 -41.52 15.38
C MET A 328 21.41 -42.69 15.88
N ILE A 329 20.34 -43.06 15.15
CA ILE A 329 19.47 -44.20 15.48
C ILE A 329 20.25 -45.53 15.49
N GLY A 330 21.22 -45.69 14.58
CA GLY A 330 22.07 -46.88 14.52
C GLY A 330 22.99 -47.07 15.74
N GLN A 331 23.22 -46.03 16.55
CA GLN A 331 24.08 -46.09 17.74
C GLN A 331 23.39 -46.78 18.93
N GLU A 332 22.06 -46.88 18.94
CA GLU A 332 21.33 -47.63 19.97
C GLU A 332 21.75 -49.10 20.00
N ALA A 333 21.92 -49.73 18.81
CA ALA A 333 22.34 -51.13 18.69
C ALA A 333 23.76 -51.37 19.23
N VAL A 334 24.65 -50.36 19.12
CA VAL A 334 26.05 -50.45 19.58
C VAL A 334 26.10 -50.53 21.10
N ILE A 335 25.41 -49.63 21.80
CA ILE A 335 25.37 -49.66 23.27
C ILE A 335 24.60 -50.88 23.78
N GLU A 336 23.54 -51.30 23.10
CA GLU A 336 22.82 -52.52 23.47
C GLU A 336 23.67 -53.78 23.37
N GLY A 337 24.51 -53.91 22.34
CA GLY A 337 25.44 -55.02 22.19
C GLY A 337 26.44 -55.09 23.35
N ILE A 338 26.99 -53.94 23.77
CA ILE A 338 27.92 -53.85 24.91
C ILE A 338 27.23 -54.14 26.25
N CYS A 339 25.92 -53.85 26.36
CA CYS A 339 25.15 -54.12 27.58
C CYS A 339 24.67 -55.57 27.71
N LYS A 340 24.60 -56.33 26.61
CA LYS A 340 24.05 -57.70 26.56
C LYS A 340 25.15 -58.78 26.60
N GLY A 341 26.39 -58.45 26.24
CA GLY A 341 27.57 -59.31 26.37
C GLY A 341 28.49 -58.86 27.48
#